data_AF-A0A4R0N7A9-F1
#
_entry.id   AF-A0A4R0N7A9-F1
#
_cell.length_a   1.000
_cell.length_b   1.000
_cell.length_c   1.000
_cell.angle_alpha   90.00
_cell.angle_beta   90.00
_cell.angle_gamma   90.00
#
_symmetry.space_group_name_H-M   'P 1'
#
loop_
_entity.id
_entity.type
_entity.pdbx_description
1 polymer ?
#
loop_
_entity_poly.entity_id
_entity_poly.type
_entity_poly.pdbx_seq_one_letter_code
_entity_poly.pdbx_strand_id
1 'polypeptide(L)'
;MLLLATQVNAQQQPSISVNVNPKVNTTVSTSSSYSYTVNDVKNSVNVRYGDGSNNQDTQDDTPMKAKSFSKAFTVDRSDKISLNNQFGSITIKTWDKNEVKVDVDMKAYAKTAEEAQKLLDDVSIEATKSGDLVSYKTEMGNRNGNWGSSIKNGKTIWRREVKVHYTVYMPANNSLSASQQYGNITMGDFSGPTSIKVQYGNFIAGDLNNGNNYVNVQYGAANIKEASSLKIKHQYGSGVTIGTVGTLDIDVQYSAVNITSVKGAASIKHQYGGGIKIGSVSGAMNVNTQYTSVKVGSLRGNLTSRAQYGSVNIDDIEAGRDVDVDGQYTTVNLGFATNYNANFEVKTSYAGFKYGTNVTAKREGGDDRSYSQDKNYSGQIGKGGNARVVVKVQYNSVTFK
;
A
#
# COMPACT_ATOMS: atom_id res chain seq x y z
N MET A 1 1.06 -80.34 29.87
CA MET A 1 1.77 -79.71 31.00
C MET A 1 1.59 -78.20 30.90
N LEU A 2 1.07 -77.62 31.99
CA LEU A 2 1.07 -76.21 32.41
C LEU A 2 0.60 -75.17 31.38
N LEU A 3 -0.67 -74.72 31.39
CA LEU A 3 -1.27 -73.70 32.28
C LEU A 3 -0.40 -72.47 32.53
N LEU A 4 -0.82 -71.33 32.01
CA LEU A 4 -0.99 -70.08 32.78
C LEU A 4 -1.79 -69.07 31.94
N ALA A 5 -3.09 -69.00 32.26
CA ALA A 5 -3.96 -67.90 31.89
C ALA A 5 -3.78 -66.78 32.93
N THR A 6 -3.43 -65.57 32.48
CA THR A 6 -3.45 -64.37 33.31
C THR A 6 -4.74 -63.61 33.05
N GLN A 7 -5.67 -63.75 33.98
CA GLN A 7 -6.79 -62.83 34.19
C GLN A 7 -6.25 -61.46 34.60
N VAL A 8 -6.78 -60.39 34.01
CA VAL A 8 -6.65 -59.04 34.56
C VAL A 8 -8.03 -58.62 35.05
N ASN A 9 -8.16 -58.53 36.37
CA ASN A 9 -9.34 -58.05 37.07
C ASN A 9 -9.59 -56.57 36.76
N ALA A 10 -10.84 -56.23 36.47
CA ALA A 10 -11.31 -54.85 36.48
C ALA A 10 -11.32 -54.35 37.94
N GLN A 11 -10.51 -53.33 38.23
CA GLN A 11 -10.64 -52.57 39.48
C GLN A 11 -11.77 -51.54 39.33
N GLN A 12 -12.79 -51.67 40.20
CA GLN A 12 -13.74 -50.60 40.48
C GLN A 12 -12.98 -49.40 41.07
N GLN A 13 -13.14 -48.22 40.46
CA GLN A 13 -12.72 -46.95 41.07
C GLN A 13 -13.74 -46.49 42.12
N PRO A 14 -13.30 -45.85 43.21
CA PRO A 14 -14.17 -45.40 44.30
C PRO A 14 -15.11 -44.27 43.87
N SER A 15 -16.36 -44.34 44.34
CA SER A 15 -17.36 -43.27 44.20
C SER A 15 -16.93 -42.04 45.01
N ILE A 16 -16.71 -40.91 44.34
CA ILE A 16 -16.50 -39.61 44.98
C ILE A 16 -17.83 -38.86 44.95
N SER A 17 -18.46 -38.69 46.12
CA SER A 17 -19.58 -37.76 46.31
C SER A 17 -19.05 -36.32 46.31
N VAL A 18 -19.42 -35.51 45.33
CA VAL A 18 -19.10 -34.08 45.30
C VAL A 18 -20.26 -33.29 45.91
N ASN A 19 -19.96 -32.64 47.04
CA ASN A 19 -20.83 -31.67 47.70
C ASN A 19 -20.78 -30.35 46.92
N VAL A 20 -21.92 -29.89 46.40
CA VAL A 20 -22.03 -28.69 45.54
C VAL A 20 -22.22 -27.44 46.40
N ASN A 21 -21.26 -26.52 46.35
CA ASN A 21 -21.38 -25.17 46.90
C ASN A 21 -21.72 -24.21 45.74
N PRO A 22 -22.88 -23.51 45.73
CA PRO A 22 -23.33 -22.78 44.55
C PRO A 22 -22.81 -21.34 44.60
N LYS A 23 -21.62 -21.07 44.07
CA LYS A 23 -21.14 -19.71 43.70
C LYS A 23 -19.78 -19.72 42.97
N VAL A 24 -19.71 -20.35 41.79
CA VAL A 24 -18.67 -20.06 40.79
C VAL A 24 -19.30 -20.22 39.40
N ASN A 25 -19.38 -19.13 38.65
CA ASN A 25 -19.74 -19.17 37.23
C ASN A 25 -18.56 -19.77 36.45
N THR A 26 -18.64 -21.06 36.11
CA THR A 26 -17.71 -21.72 35.19
C THR A 26 -18.04 -21.34 33.75
N THR A 27 -17.16 -20.55 33.12
CA THR A 27 -17.14 -20.39 31.66
C THR A 27 -16.65 -21.69 31.03
N VAL A 28 -17.52 -22.40 30.32
CA VAL A 28 -17.15 -23.59 29.55
C VAL A 28 -16.59 -23.14 28.21
N SER A 29 -15.25 -23.11 28.09
CA SER A 29 -14.59 -22.98 26.79
C SER A 29 -14.41 -24.36 26.18
N THR A 30 -15.11 -24.66 25.09
CA THR A 30 -14.88 -25.87 24.30
C THR A 30 -13.78 -25.60 23.29
N SER A 31 -12.66 -26.32 23.42
CA SER A 31 -11.61 -26.37 22.40
C SER A 31 -11.78 -27.65 21.58
N SER A 32 -11.90 -27.52 20.26
CA SER A 32 -11.90 -28.67 19.35
C SER A 32 -10.60 -28.68 18.56
N SER A 33 -9.80 -29.74 18.70
CA SER A 33 -8.61 -29.99 17.90
C SER A 33 -8.97 -30.89 16.72
N TYR A 34 -8.82 -30.40 15.49
CA TYR A 34 -8.91 -31.25 14.30
C TYR A 34 -7.49 -31.56 13.81
N SER A 35 -7.18 -32.85 13.69
CA SER A 35 -5.98 -33.33 13.02
C SER A 35 -6.34 -33.80 11.62
N TYR A 36 -5.68 -33.24 10.61
CA TYR A 36 -5.66 -33.82 9.27
C TYR A 36 -4.21 -34.06 8.86
N THR A 37 -3.99 -35.15 8.12
CA THR A 37 -2.70 -35.53 7.56
C THR A 37 -2.62 -35.09 6.10
N VAL A 38 -1.61 -34.28 5.77
CA VAL A 38 -1.11 -34.12 4.41
C VAL A 38 0.40 -34.32 4.50
N ASN A 39 0.92 -35.34 3.81
CA ASN A 39 2.35 -35.66 3.67
C ASN A 39 3.16 -35.66 4.99
N ASP A 40 2.82 -36.57 5.91
CA ASP A 40 3.60 -36.91 7.12
C ASP A 40 3.93 -35.79 8.12
N VAL A 41 3.29 -34.62 8.04
CA VAL A 41 3.38 -33.59 9.08
C VAL A 41 2.09 -33.57 9.92
N LYS A 42 2.20 -33.93 11.21
CA LYS A 42 1.11 -33.75 12.19
C LYS A 42 0.85 -32.27 12.38
N ASN A 43 -0.22 -31.80 11.75
CA ASN A 43 -0.54 -30.38 11.69
C ASN A 43 -1.73 -30.09 12.63
N SER A 44 -1.47 -29.62 13.85
CA SER A 44 -2.54 -29.22 14.78
C SER A 44 -3.20 -27.90 14.35
N VAL A 45 -4.52 -27.84 14.36
CA VAL A 45 -5.31 -26.60 14.25
C VAL A 45 -6.05 -26.41 15.57
N ASN A 46 -5.81 -25.28 16.24
CA ASN A 46 -6.53 -24.91 17.46
C ASN A 46 -7.61 -23.88 17.09
N VAL A 47 -8.87 -24.26 17.23
CA VAL A 47 -10.01 -23.34 17.12
C VAL A 47 -10.54 -23.09 18.53
N ARG A 48 -10.45 -21.84 19.00
CA ARG A 48 -11.07 -21.41 20.26
C ARG A 48 -12.27 -20.52 19.96
N TYR A 49 -13.42 -20.87 20.52
CA TYR A 49 -14.61 -20.03 20.52
C TYR A 49 -14.66 -19.23 21.82
N GLY A 50 -14.79 -17.90 21.72
CA GLY A 50 -14.91 -17.00 22.86
C GLY A 50 -16.25 -16.30 22.87
N ASP A 51 -16.99 -16.40 23.97
CA ASP A 51 -18.16 -15.57 24.25
C ASP A 51 -17.66 -14.29 24.95
N GLY A 52 -17.25 -13.30 24.15
CA GLY A 52 -16.64 -12.08 24.65
C GLY A 52 -17.69 -11.14 25.24
N SER A 53 -17.87 -11.18 26.56
CA SER A 53 -18.65 -10.20 27.33
C SER A 53 -17.75 -9.37 28.26
N ASN A 54 -18.00 -8.05 28.25
CA ASN A 54 -17.56 -6.97 29.14
C ASN A 54 -16.15 -6.37 29.03
N ASN A 55 -16.09 -5.17 28.45
CA ASN A 55 -15.36 -4.04 29.01
C ASN A 55 -16.09 -2.72 28.67
N GLN A 56 -16.23 -1.85 29.67
CA GLN A 56 -16.99 -0.60 29.58
C GLN A 56 -16.27 0.46 28.75
N ASP A 57 -16.86 0.79 27.59
CA ASP A 57 -17.01 2.16 27.07
C ASP A 57 -18.03 2.10 25.92
N THR A 58 -19.18 2.76 26.08
CA THR A 58 -20.40 2.66 25.22
C THR A 58 -20.84 1.22 24.89
N GLN A 59 -21.84 0.71 25.63
CA GLN A 59 -22.33 -0.65 25.47
C GLN A 59 -22.92 -0.89 24.06
N ASP A 60 -22.11 -1.48 23.17
CA ASP A 60 -22.56 -2.06 21.90
C ASP A 60 -23.25 -3.39 22.21
N ASP A 61 -24.57 -3.34 22.43
CA ASP A 61 -25.40 -4.52 22.72
C ASP A 61 -25.56 -5.47 21.51
N THR A 62 -24.87 -5.22 20.39
CA THR A 62 -24.96 -6.08 19.20
C THR A 62 -24.38 -7.46 19.53
N PRO A 63 -25.16 -8.55 19.39
CA PRO A 63 -24.64 -9.90 19.54
C PRO A 63 -23.40 -10.16 18.67
N MET A 64 -22.37 -10.73 19.30
CA MET A 64 -21.09 -11.02 18.68
C MET A 64 -20.69 -12.47 18.95
N LYS A 65 -20.13 -13.14 17.94
CA LYS A 65 -19.41 -14.41 18.10
C LYS A 65 -17.99 -14.28 17.58
N ALA A 66 -17.06 -15.01 18.19
CA ALA A 66 -15.66 -14.98 17.83
C ALA A 66 -15.05 -16.39 17.77
N LYS A 67 -14.14 -16.58 16.82
CA LYS A 67 -13.28 -17.76 16.76
C LYS A 67 -11.86 -17.36 16.34
N SER A 68 -10.90 -18.18 16.70
CA SER A 68 -9.50 -17.98 16.34
C SER A 68 -8.95 -19.14 15.52
N PHE A 69 -7.91 -18.86 14.75
CA PHE A 69 -7.13 -19.83 14.00
C PHE A 69 -5.64 -19.52 14.21
N SER A 70 -4.81 -20.55 14.32
CA SER A 70 -3.36 -20.39 14.36
C SER A 70 -2.69 -21.53 13.61
N LYS A 71 -1.78 -21.18 12.70
CA LYS A 71 -1.02 -22.17 11.94
C LYS A 71 0.34 -21.66 11.56
N ALA A 72 1.34 -22.54 11.69
CA ALA A 72 2.71 -22.28 11.29
C ALA A 72 3.18 -23.30 10.25
N PHE A 73 4.10 -22.86 9.39
CA PHE A 73 4.87 -23.70 8.49
C PHE A 73 6.34 -23.34 8.62
N THR A 74 7.22 -24.34 8.67
CA THR A 74 8.65 -24.12 8.44
C THR A 74 8.84 -23.63 7.01
N VAL A 75 9.79 -22.71 6.80
CA VAL A 75 10.07 -22.13 5.48
C VAL A 75 11.55 -22.05 5.19
N ASP A 76 11.90 -22.28 3.94
CA ASP A 76 13.22 -21.98 3.41
C ASP A 76 13.23 -20.60 2.76
N ARG A 77 14.41 -20.03 2.49
CA ARG A 77 14.55 -18.68 1.94
C ARG A 77 13.89 -18.52 0.56
N SER A 78 13.78 -19.60 -0.21
CA SER A 78 13.12 -19.62 -1.53
C SER A 78 11.60 -19.66 -1.45
N ASP A 79 11.03 -20.01 -0.29
CA ASP A 79 9.58 -20.13 -0.15
C ASP A 79 8.90 -18.76 -0.33
N LYS A 80 7.78 -18.77 -1.05
CA LYS A 80 6.92 -17.64 -1.34
C LYS A 80 5.73 -17.66 -0.38
N ILE A 81 5.46 -16.51 0.24
CA ILE A 81 4.38 -16.37 1.20
C ILE A 81 3.24 -15.60 0.54
N SER A 82 2.04 -16.19 0.53
CA SER A 82 0.82 -15.60 -0.01
C SER A 82 -0.20 -15.40 1.10
N LEU A 83 -0.65 -14.16 1.28
CA LEU A 83 -1.67 -13.78 2.26
C LEU A 83 -2.86 -13.19 1.50
N ASN A 84 -4.04 -13.75 1.68
CA ASN A 84 -5.27 -13.23 1.10
C ASN A 84 -6.32 -13.09 2.19
N ASN A 85 -6.70 -11.84 2.47
CA ASN A 85 -7.70 -11.55 3.47
C ASN A 85 -8.76 -10.57 2.93
N GLN A 86 -9.90 -10.58 3.60
CA GLN A 86 -11.04 -9.71 3.32
C GLN A 86 -11.71 -9.37 4.65
N PHE A 87 -12.11 -8.10 4.79
CA PHE A 87 -12.73 -7.52 5.99
C PHE A 87 -11.91 -7.66 7.26
N GLY A 88 -11.07 -6.67 7.56
CA GLY A 88 -10.27 -6.65 8.78
C GLY A 88 -8.90 -6.07 8.53
N SER A 89 -7.82 -6.77 8.92
CA SER A 89 -6.47 -6.26 8.70
C SER A 89 -5.46 -7.38 8.53
N ILE A 90 -4.33 -7.06 7.91
CA ILE A 90 -3.12 -7.87 7.93
C ILE A 90 -2.02 -7.06 8.62
N THR A 91 -1.52 -7.56 9.74
CA THR A 91 -0.35 -7.01 10.43
C THR A 91 0.81 -7.98 10.29
N ILE A 92 1.88 -7.56 9.62
CA ILE A 92 3.07 -8.38 9.39
C ILE A 92 4.18 -7.93 10.34
N LYS A 93 4.74 -8.89 11.06
CA LYS A 93 5.86 -8.75 11.97
C LYS A 93 6.99 -9.64 11.49
N THR A 94 8.20 -9.08 11.38
CA THR A 94 9.37 -9.83 10.95
C THR A 94 10.09 -10.47 12.15
N TRP A 95 10.75 -11.60 11.91
CA TRP A 95 11.58 -12.31 12.91
C TRP A 95 12.72 -13.11 12.26
N ASP A 96 13.61 -13.65 13.08
CA ASP A 96 14.80 -14.40 12.63
C ASP A 96 14.60 -15.93 12.61
N LYS A 97 13.34 -16.40 12.56
CA LYS A 97 13.02 -17.83 12.51
C LYS A 97 12.64 -18.25 11.10
N ASN A 98 13.12 -19.41 10.65
CA ASN A 98 12.73 -20.08 9.39
C ASN A 98 11.33 -20.70 9.48
N GLU A 99 10.36 -19.89 9.88
CA GLU A 99 8.97 -20.27 10.08
C GLU A 99 8.07 -19.09 9.70
N VAL A 100 6.94 -19.37 9.07
CA VAL A 100 5.83 -18.42 8.97
C VAL A 100 4.72 -18.89 9.87
N LYS A 101 4.30 -18.03 10.80
CA LYS A 101 3.16 -18.26 11.69
C LYS A 101 2.11 -17.19 11.45
N VAL A 102 0.86 -17.62 11.29
CA VAL A 102 -0.28 -16.70 11.18
C VAL A 102 -1.28 -17.02 12.28
N ASP A 103 -1.54 -16.02 13.11
CA ASP A 103 -2.62 -16.00 14.08
C ASP A 103 -3.77 -15.15 13.50
N VAL A 104 -4.99 -15.69 13.48
CA VAL A 104 -6.17 -15.02 12.92
C VAL A 104 -7.26 -14.93 13.98
N ASP A 105 -7.73 -13.71 14.23
CA ASP A 105 -8.90 -13.42 15.06
C ASP A 105 -10.11 -13.10 14.17
N MET A 106 -11.15 -13.95 14.22
CA MET A 106 -12.40 -13.78 13.49
C MET A 106 -13.52 -13.37 14.44
N LYS A 107 -14.27 -12.34 14.08
CA LYS A 107 -15.45 -11.86 14.82
C LYS A 107 -16.61 -11.64 13.85
N ALA A 108 -17.80 -12.06 14.23
CA ALA A 108 -19.03 -11.80 13.50
C ALA A 108 -20.02 -11.07 14.41
N TYR A 109 -20.71 -10.09 13.84
CA TYR A 109 -21.70 -9.26 14.52
C TYR A 109 -23.01 -9.35 13.74
N ALA A 110 -24.12 -9.56 14.43
CA ALA A 110 -25.45 -9.63 13.83
C ALA A 110 -26.53 -9.18 14.80
N LYS A 111 -27.80 -9.15 14.35
CA LYS A 111 -28.94 -8.79 15.22
C LYS A 111 -29.19 -9.84 16.31
N THR A 112 -28.92 -11.11 16.04
CA THR A 112 -29.07 -12.21 17.01
C THR A 112 -27.77 -13.01 17.13
N ALA A 113 -27.59 -13.69 18.27
CA ALA A 113 -26.41 -14.52 18.51
C ALA A 113 -26.34 -15.69 17.53
N GLU A 114 -27.48 -16.26 17.14
CA GLU A 114 -27.58 -17.36 16.17
C GLU A 114 -27.18 -16.91 14.76
N GLU A 115 -27.60 -15.71 14.34
CA GLU A 115 -27.16 -15.15 13.06
C GLU A 115 -25.66 -14.83 13.09
N ALA A 116 -25.15 -14.25 14.18
CA ALA A 116 -23.72 -13.99 14.34
C ALA A 116 -22.91 -15.30 14.27
N GLN A 117 -23.42 -16.38 14.87
CA GLN A 117 -22.81 -17.69 14.79
C GLN A 117 -22.79 -18.23 13.36
N LYS A 118 -23.91 -18.16 12.62
CA LYS A 118 -23.97 -18.58 11.20
C LYS A 118 -22.95 -17.82 10.34
N LEU A 119 -22.88 -16.50 10.49
CA LEU A 119 -21.90 -15.67 9.79
C LEU A 119 -20.47 -16.07 10.13
N LEU A 120 -20.20 -16.42 11.39
CA LEU A 120 -18.88 -16.86 11.81
C LEU A 120 -18.53 -18.25 11.29
N ASP A 121 -19.49 -19.17 11.23
CA ASP A 121 -19.32 -20.53 10.73
C ASP A 121 -18.99 -20.54 9.23
N ASP A 122 -19.55 -19.60 8.47
CA ASP A 122 -19.27 -19.41 7.04
C ASP A 122 -17.86 -18.86 6.75
N VAL A 123 -17.08 -18.47 7.75
CA VAL A 123 -15.71 -17.96 7.58
C VAL A 123 -14.71 -19.06 7.93
N SER A 124 -13.75 -19.36 7.06
CA SER A 124 -12.66 -20.28 7.37
C SER A 124 -11.33 -19.77 6.85
N ILE A 125 -10.24 -20.32 7.37
CA ILE A 125 -8.87 -19.98 6.92
C ILE A 125 -8.27 -21.23 6.29
N GLU A 126 -8.04 -21.18 4.98
CA GLU A 126 -7.27 -22.20 4.27
C GLU A 126 -5.78 -21.88 4.43
N ALA A 127 -5.03 -22.80 5.03
CA ALA A 127 -3.58 -22.66 5.20
C ALA A 127 -2.88 -23.88 4.59
N THR A 128 -2.08 -23.66 3.55
CA THR A 128 -1.43 -24.73 2.79
C THR A 128 0.05 -24.44 2.56
N LYS A 129 0.85 -25.51 2.50
CA LYS A 129 2.20 -25.48 1.94
C LYS A 129 2.25 -26.50 0.81
N SER A 130 2.49 -26.02 -0.41
CA SER A 130 2.60 -26.87 -1.61
C SER A 130 3.82 -26.43 -2.42
N GLY A 131 4.81 -27.32 -2.54
CA GLY A 131 6.11 -26.96 -3.09
C GLY A 131 6.74 -25.78 -2.33
N ASP A 132 7.08 -24.72 -3.07
CA ASP A 132 7.68 -23.49 -2.57
C ASP A 132 6.65 -22.42 -2.16
N LEU A 133 5.35 -22.73 -2.16
CA LEU A 133 4.28 -21.78 -1.83
C LEU A 133 3.66 -22.09 -0.46
N VAL A 134 3.75 -21.13 0.45
CA VAL A 134 2.98 -21.09 1.70
C VAL A 134 1.85 -20.08 1.55
N SER A 135 0.61 -20.54 1.68
CA SER A 135 -0.59 -19.73 1.46
C SER A 135 -1.49 -19.71 2.70
N TYR A 136 -2.01 -18.52 3.04
CA TYR A 136 -3.07 -18.31 4.00
C TYR A 136 -4.18 -17.49 3.34
N LYS A 137 -5.39 -18.06 3.24
CA LYS A 137 -6.51 -17.47 2.54
C LYS A 137 -7.77 -17.51 3.38
N THR A 138 -8.42 -16.36 3.52
CA THR A 138 -9.75 -16.27 4.13
C THR A 138 -10.81 -16.70 3.12
N GLU A 139 -11.45 -17.82 3.41
CA GLU A 139 -12.65 -18.30 2.71
C GLU A 139 -13.90 -17.80 3.43
N MET A 140 -14.87 -17.33 2.65
CA MET A 140 -16.17 -16.88 3.17
C MET A 140 -17.30 -17.46 2.34
N GLY A 141 -18.37 -17.88 3.01
CA GLY A 141 -19.61 -18.30 2.38
C GLY A 141 -20.31 -17.19 1.58
N ASN A 142 -21.39 -17.56 0.90
CA ASN A 142 -22.11 -16.64 0.02
C ASN A 142 -22.68 -15.42 0.78
N ARG A 143 -22.40 -14.23 0.25
CA ARG A 143 -22.87 -12.97 0.82
C ARG A 143 -24.29 -12.63 0.36
N ASN A 144 -25.27 -13.34 0.89
CA ASN A 144 -26.68 -12.96 0.69
C ASN A 144 -27.05 -11.80 1.63
N GLY A 145 -27.89 -10.87 1.14
CA GLY A 145 -28.45 -9.76 1.92
C GLY A 145 -27.50 -8.55 2.10
N ASN A 146 -27.94 -7.59 2.92
CA ASN A 146 -27.18 -6.37 3.19
C ASN A 146 -26.04 -6.65 4.18
N TRP A 147 -24.84 -6.14 3.89
CA TRP A 147 -23.65 -6.25 4.75
C TRP A 147 -23.20 -4.86 5.19
N GLY A 148 -22.72 -4.74 6.43
CA GLY A 148 -22.23 -3.50 7.02
C GLY A 148 -22.89 -3.16 8.34
N SER A 149 -22.73 -1.91 8.76
CA SER A 149 -23.40 -1.35 9.92
C SER A 149 -23.90 0.04 9.61
N SER A 150 -24.96 0.44 10.32
CA SER A 150 -25.42 1.81 10.35
C SER A 150 -25.49 2.27 11.79
N ILE A 151 -24.86 3.42 12.06
CA ILE A 151 -24.83 4.06 13.36
C ILE A 151 -25.51 5.42 13.22
N LYS A 152 -26.45 5.73 14.12
CA LYS A 152 -27.12 7.04 14.19
C LYS A 152 -27.07 7.52 15.64
N ASN A 153 -26.60 8.75 15.85
CA ASN A 153 -26.45 9.36 17.17
C ASN A 153 -25.67 8.48 18.17
N GLY A 154 -24.60 7.80 17.70
CA GLY A 154 -23.77 6.91 18.52
C GLY A 154 -24.41 5.56 18.86
N LYS A 155 -25.62 5.26 18.37
CA LYS A 155 -26.29 3.96 18.54
C LYS A 155 -26.30 3.16 17.24
N THR A 156 -25.95 1.88 17.32
CA THR A 156 -26.04 0.93 16.21
C THR A 156 -27.52 0.67 15.86
N ILE A 157 -27.95 1.04 14.66
CA ILE A 157 -29.32 0.76 14.16
C ILE A 157 -29.42 -0.69 13.68
N TRP A 158 -28.42 -1.12 12.91
CA TRP A 158 -28.29 -2.49 12.45
C TRP A 158 -26.82 -2.76 12.18
N ARG A 159 -26.43 -4.02 12.32
CA ARG A 159 -25.07 -4.47 12.10
C ARG A 159 -25.08 -5.91 11.65
N ARG A 160 -24.40 -6.16 10.55
CA ARG A 160 -24.19 -7.47 9.95
C ARG A 160 -22.81 -7.47 9.31
N GLU A 161 -21.81 -7.87 10.09
CA GLU A 161 -20.40 -7.68 9.75
C GLU A 161 -19.55 -8.87 10.18
N VAL A 162 -18.53 -9.16 9.39
CA VAL A 162 -17.44 -10.06 9.76
C VAL A 162 -16.14 -9.26 9.77
N LYS A 163 -15.27 -9.54 10.73
CA LYS A 163 -13.92 -9.01 10.84
C LYS A 163 -12.93 -10.15 11.01
N VAL A 164 -11.86 -10.15 10.23
CA VAL A 164 -10.82 -11.17 10.16
C VAL A 164 -9.47 -10.45 10.25
N HIS A 165 -8.83 -10.54 11.41
CA HIS A 165 -7.58 -9.85 11.69
C HIS A 165 -6.43 -10.85 11.70
N TYR A 166 -5.49 -10.70 10.77
CA TYR A 166 -4.28 -11.49 10.67
C TYR A 166 -3.15 -10.81 11.45
N THR A 167 -2.46 -11.59 12.26
CA THR A 167 -1.12 -11.27 12.76
C THR A 167 -0.15 -12.30 12.21
N VAL A 168 0.73 -11.86 11.32
CA VAL A 168 1.70 -12.70 10.62
C VAL A 168 3.08 -12.49 11.23
N TYR A 169 3.77 -13.58 11.54
CA TYR A 169 5.17 -13.60 11.94
C TYR A 169 5.96 -14.35 10.86
N MET A 170 6.94 -13.72 10.22
CA MET A 170 7.68 -14.32 9.10
C MET A 170 9.11 -13.75 8.96
N PRO A 171 10.05 -14.45 8.31
CA PRO A 171 11.34 -13.85 7.96
C PRO A 171 11.17 -12.65 7.04
N ALA A 172 12.00 -11.63 7.22
CA ALA A 172 11.98 -10.43 6.37
C ALA A 172 12.44 -10.68 4.93
N ASN A 173 13.06 -11.84 4.64
CA ASN A 173 13.76 -12.11 3.38
C ASN A 173 12.93 -12.93 2.37
N ASN A 174 11.85 -13.59 2.83
CA ASN A 174 11.00 -14.38 1.96
C ASN A 174 10.22 -13.49 1.00
N SER A 175 9.87 -14.01 -0.18
CA SER A 175 8.96 -13.29 -1.08
C SER A 175 7.58 -13.20 -0.45
N LEU A 176 6.96 -12.01 -0.51
CA LEU A 176 5.64 -11.75 0.05
C LEU A 176 4.68 -11.26 -1.03
N SER A 177 3.55 -11.95 -1.17
CA SER A 177 2.36 -11.46 -1.87
C SER A 177 1.23 -11.31 -0.87
N ALA A 178 0.73 -10.10 -0.66
CA ALA A 178 -0.39 -9.86 0.25
C ALA A 178 -1.51 -9.09 -0.44
N SER A 179 -2.75 -9.59 -0.28
CA SER A 179 -3.96 -8.96 -0.79
C SER A 179 -4.94 -8.74 0.35
N GLN A 180 -5.43 -7.51 0.50
CA GLN A 180 -6.45 -7.15 1.47
C GLN A 180 -7.58 -6.35 0.82
N GLN A 181 -8.81 -6.76 1.10
CA GLN A 181 -10.01 -6.02 0.73
C GLN A 181 -10.76 -5.58 1.98
N TYR A 182 -11.18 -4.32 2.07
CA TYR A 182 -11.85 -3.73 3.24
C TYR A 182 -10.99 -3.78 4.51
N GLY A 183 -9.92 -2.99 4.49
CA GLY A 183 -9.09 -2.71 5.64
C GLY A 183 -7.59 -2.69 5.33
N ASN A 184 -6.78 -2.61 6.37
CA ASN A 184 -5.39 -2.17 6.22
C ASN A 184 -4.41 -3.34 6.13
N ILE A 185 -3.28 -3.09 5.46
CA ILE A 185 -2.06 -3.86 5.61
C ILE A 185 -1.03 -2.98 6.30
N THR A 186 -0.42 -3.48 7.37
CA THR A 186 0.65 -2.80 8.10
C THR A 186 1.84 -3.73 8.27
N MET A 187 3.03 -3.25 7.94
CA MET A 187 4.28 -4.00 8.06
C MET A 187 5.44 -3.10 8.46
N GLY A 188 6.42 -3.68 9.17
CA GLY A 188 7.70 -3.02 9.43
C GLY A 188 8.64 -3.11 8.23
N ASP A 189 9.94 -3.12 8.51
CA ASP A 189 10.98 -3.25 7.50
C ASP A 189 10.99 -4.66 6.90
N PHE A 190 11.21 -4.74 5.59
CA PHE A 190 11.13 -5.97 4.82
C PHE A 190 12.13 -5.97 3.66
N SER A 191 12.81 -7.10 3.45
CA SER A 191 13.95 -7.21 2.52
C SER A 191 13.69 -8.18 1.36
N GLY A 192 12.66 -9.00 1.44
CA GLY A 192 12.22 -9.89 0.37
C GLY A 192 11.43 -9.15 -0.72
N PRO A 193 11.32 -9.73 -1.93
CA PRO A 193 10.45 -9.21 -2.97
C PRO A 193 9.02 -9.08 -2.47
N THR A 194 8.36 -7.96 -2.77
CA THR A 194 7.06 -7.64 -2.18
C THR A 194 6.04 -7.29 -3.27
N SER A 195 4.85 -7.87 -3.20
CA SER A 195 3.68 -7.52 -4.02
C SER A 195 2.46 -7.31 -3.13
N ILE A 196 2.08 -6.05 -2.91
CA ILE A 196 0.96 -5.66 -2.05
C ILE A 196 -0.22 -5.16 -2.88
N LYS A 197 -1.42 -5.66 -2.58
CA LYS A 197 -2.68 -5.18 -3.13
C LYS A 197 -3.64 -4.83 -1.99
N VAL A 198 -4.10 -3.58 -1.94
CA VAL A 198 -5.09 -3.13 -0.95
C VAL A 198 -6.25 -2.44 -1.66
N GLN A 199 -7.48 -2.84 -1.35
CA GLN A 199 -8.68 -2.17 -1.84
C GLN A 199 -9.59 -1.80 -0.66
N TYR A 200 -10.05 -0.54 -0.61
CA TYR A 200 -10.81 0.01 0.51
C TYR A 200 -10.07 -0.08 1.84
N GLY A 201 -8.83 0.41 1.86
CA GLY A 201 -7.99 0.41 3.05
C GLY A 201 -6.60 0.98 2.79
N ASN A 202 -5.81 1.09 3.85
CA ASN A 202 -4.50 1.73 3.80
C ASN A 202 -3.37 0.69 3.81
N PHE A 203 -2.31 1.01 3.10
CA PHE A 203 -1.02 0.33 3.21
C PHE A 203 -0.03 1.19 3.97
N ILE A 204 0.57 0.63 5.03
CA ILE A 204 1.58 1.29 5.85
C ILE A 204 2.80 0.36 5.93
N ALA A 205 3.97 0.85 5.54
CA ALA A 205 5.22 0.10 5.57
C ALA A 205 6.38 0.92 6.15
N GLY A 206 7.29 0.20 6.81
CA GLY A 206 8.64 0.68 7.08
C GLY A 206 9.48 0.70 5.80
N ASP A 207 10.69 0.14 5.88
CA ASP A 207 11.64 0.14 4.76
C ASP A 207 11.45 -1.10 3.88
N LEU A 208 11.24 -0.90 2.57
CA LEU A 208 11.14 -1.96 1.56
C LEU A 208 12.47 -2.08 0.80
N ASN A 209 13.37 -2.92 1.32
CA ASN A 209 14.78 -2.96 0.94
C ASN A 209 15.07 -3.77 -0.33
N ASN A 210 14.07 -4.45 -0.91
CA ASN A 210 14.28 -5.23 -2.12
C ASN A 210 14.29 -4.34 -3.39
N GLY A 211 14.96 -4.79 -4.45
CA GLY A 211 14.88 -4.16 -5.77
C GLY A 211 13.55 -4.39 -6.51
N ASN A 212 12.72 -5.31 -6.00
CA ASN A 212 11.43 -5.67 -6.58
C ASN A 212 10.30 -5.48 -5.54
N ASN A 213 9.77 -4.26 -5.46
CA ASN A 213 8.58 -3.96 -4.68
C ASN A 213 7.47 -3.42 -5.58
N TYR A 214 6.32 -4.05 -5.51
CA TYR A 214 5.10 -3.65 -6.18
C TYR A 214 3.99 -3.36 -5.17
N VAL A 215 3.36 -2.20 -5.30
CA VAL A 215 2.25 -1.78 -4.45
C VAL A 215 1.09 -1.32 -5.33
N ASN A 216 -0.12 -1.81 -5.05
CA ASN A 216 -1.35 -1.36 -5.68
C ASN A 216 -2.38 -1.04 -4.60
N VAL A 217 -2.81 0.22 -4.53
CA VAL A 217 -3.81 0.67 -3.56
C VAL A 217 -4.97 1.34 -4.29
N GLN A 218 -6.19 0.89 -3.98
CA GLN A 218 -7.42 1.46 -4.50
C GLN A 218 -8.33 1.90 -3.36
N TYR A 219 -8.88 3.11 -3.42
CA TYR A 219 -9.76 3.68 -2.40
C TYR A 219 -9.12 3.70 -1.00
N GLY A 220 -7.92 4.25 -0.90
CA GLY A 220 -7.15 4.27 0.33
C GLY A 220 -5.89 5.12 0.27
N ALA A 221 -5.00 4.94 1.23
CA ALA A 221 -3.70 5.61 1.31
C ALA A 221 -2.54 4.61 1.26
N ALA A 222 -1.41 5.03 0.70
CA ALA A 222 -0.13 4.34 0.83
C ALA A 222 0.86 5.23 1.58
N ASN A 223 1.42 4.74 2.69
CA ASN A 223 2.47 5.41 3.45
C ASN A 223 3.67 4.47 3.59
N ILE A 224 4.78 4.82 2.93
CA ILE A 224 5.99 4.01 2.87
C ILE A 224 7.15 4.86 3.37
N LYS A 225 7.87 4.39 4.40
CA LYS A 225 9.01 5.12 4.96
C LYS A 225 10.15 5.21 3.95
N GLU A 226 10.69 4.06 3.54
CA GLU A 226 11.69 4.00 2.47
C GLU A 226 11.48 2.81 1.52
N ALA A 227 11.98 2.90 0.30
CA ALA A 227 12.03 1.78 -0.64
C ALA A 227 13.28 1.82 -1.51
N SER A 228 13.95 0.69 -1.74
CA SER A 228 15.10 0.65 -2.67
C SER A 228 14.66 0.83 -4.12
N SER A 229 13.60 0.14 -4.53
CA SER A 229 12.93 0.33 -5.82
C SER A 229 11.45 0.12 -5.62
N LEU A 230 10.61 0.98 -6.20
CA LEU A 230 9.17 0.93 -6.02
C LEU A 230 8.43 1.14 -7.33
N LYS A 231 7.61 0.15 -7.69
CA LYS A 231 6.54 0.30 -8.66
C LYS A 231 5.21 0.43 -7.91
N ILE A 232 4.55 1.58 -7.99
CA ILE A 232 3.30 1.83 -7.28
C ILE A 232 2.18 2.26 -8.23
N LYS A 233 1.03 1.60 -8.10
CA LYS A 233 -0.24 2.03 -8.69
C LYS A 233 -1.18 2.50 -7.59
N HIS A 234 -1.79 3.66 -7.79
CA HIS A 234 -2.76 4.19 -6.83
C HIS A 234 -3.95 4.79 -7.53
N GLN A 235 -5.17 4.42 -7.12
CA GLN A 235 -6.39 4.98 -7.69
C GLN A 235 -7.40 5.30 -6.59
N TYR A 236 -7.79 6.56 -6.51
CA TYR A 236 -8.76 7.09 -5.55
C TYR A 236 -8.33 6.96 -4.08
N GLY A 237 -8.69 7.98 -3.28
CA GLY A 237 -8.41 8.01 -1.84
C GLY A 237 -7.37 9.07 -1.46
N SER A 238 -6.90 9.00 -0.22
CA SER A 238 -6.08 10.06 0.41
C SER A 238 -4.68 10.20 -0.20
N GLY A 239 -4.25 9.25 -1.03
CA GLY A 239 -3.06 9.37 -1.87
C GLY A 239 -1.84 8.61 -1.37
N VAL A 240 -0.67 9.05 -1.85
CA VAL A 240 0.62 8.36 -1.66
C VAL A 240 1.59 9.28 -0.93
N THR A 241 2.16 8.78 0.15
CA THR A 241 3.27 9.40 0.88
C THR A 241 4.46 8.45 0.90
N ILE A 242 5.61 8.92 0.40
CA ILE A 242 6.87 8.18 0.42
C ILE A 242 7.93 9.07 1.06
N GLY A 243 8.69 8.55 2.02
CA GLY A 243 9.87 9.25 2.52
C GLY A 243 10.95 9.28 1.44
N THR A 244 11.77 8.22 1.39
CA THR A 244 12.87 8.11 0.43
C THR A 244 12.68 6.91 -0.48
N VAL A 245 12.94 7.05 -1.77
CA VAL A 245 12.97 5.92 -2.70
C VAL A 245 14.23 5.94 -3.56
N GLY A 246 14.80 4.77 -3.85
CA GLY A 246 15.89 4.64 -4.83
C GLY A 246 15.37 4.91 -6.24
N THR A 247 14.77 3.92 -6.88
CA THR A 247 14.12 4.08 -8.20
C THR A 247 12.59 4.05 -8.08
N LEU A 248 11.91 4.93 -8.83
CA LEU A 248 10.46 5.08 -8.75
C LEU A 248 9.78 4.90 -10.11
N ASP A 249 8.76 4.05 -10.15
CA ASP A 249 7.75 3.98 -11.21
C ASP A 249 6.37 4.14 -10.58
N ILE A 250 5.69 5.25 -10.84
CA ILE A 250 4.41 5.61 -10.19
C ILE A 250 3.33 5.94 -11.22
N ASP A 251 2.18 5.28 -11.11
CA ASP A 251 0.96 5.55 -11.89
C ASP A 251 -0.19 5.84 -10.91
N VAL A 252 -0.63 7.09 -10.84
CA VAL A 252 -1.64 7.54 -9.88
C VAL A 252 -2.84 8.15 -10.60
N GLN A 253 -4.04 7.94 -10.07
CA GLN A 253 -5.26 8.59 -10.54
C GLN A 253 -6.14 9.08 -9.38
N TYR A 254 -6.66 10.30 -9.50
CA TYR A 254 -7.62 10.92 -8.56
C TYR A 254 -7.11 11.08 -7.12
N SER A 255 -5.81 11.26 -6.95
CA SER A 255 -5.18 11.37 -5.62
C SER A 255 -3.97 12.32 -5.64
N ALA A 256 -3.48 12.69 -4.46
CA ALA A 256 -2.25 13.47 -4.30
C ALA A 256 -1.04 12.56 -4.05
N VAL A 257 0.16 13.04 -4.40
CA VAL A 257 1.43 12.34 -4.17
C VAL A 257 2.41 13.27 -3.46
N ASN A 258 2.98 12.81 -2.36
CA ASN A 258 4.03 13.51 -1.61
C ASN A 258 5.24 12.60 -1.42
N ILE A 259 6.40 13.04 -1.92
CA ILE A 259 7.65 12.29 -1.84
C ILE A 259 8.75 13.19 -1.29
N THR A 260 9.49 12.76 -0.26
CA THR A 260 10.60 13.57 0.26
C THR A 260 11.79 13.54 -0.70
N SER A 261 12.25 12.35 -1.11
CA SER A 261 13.38 12.23 -2.03
C SER A 261 13.34 10.99 -2.92
N VAL A 262 13.72 11.16 -4.19
CA VAL A 262 14.04 10.07 -5.11
C VAL A 262 15.55 10.10 -5.41
N LYS A 263 16.28 9.06 -5.02
CA LYS A 263 17.75 8.98 -5.16
C LYS A 263 18.19 8.61 -6.58
N GLY A 264 17.35 7.93 -7.34
CA GLY A 264 17.62 7.45 -8.69
C GLY A 264 16.63 8.00 -9.72
N ALA A 265 16.38 7.22 -10.77
CA ALA A 265 15.44 7.61 -11.82
C ALA A 265 13.98 7.56 -11.33
N ALA A 266 13.17 8.49 -11.84
CA ALA A 266 11.73 8.58 -11.60
C ALA A 266 10.95 8.54 -12.92
N SER A 267 9.99 7.61 -13.01
CA SER A 267 8.96 7.57 -14.04
C SER A 267 7.62 7.85 -13.39
N ILE A 268 6.97 8.94 -13.81
CA ILE A 268 5.77 9.45 -13.15
C ILE A 268 4.66 9.61 -14.17
N LYS A 269 3.54 8.94 -13.91
CA LYS A 269 2.28 9.13 -14.61
C LYS A 269 1.20 9.52 -13.60
N HIS A 270 0.50 10.62 -13.87
CA HIS A 270 -0.57 11.07 -13.00
C HIS A 270 -1.71 11.72 -13.76
N GLN A 271 -2.94 11.30 -13.46
CA GLN A 271 -4.13 11.79 -14.12
C GLN A 271 -5.18 12.15 -13.08
N TYR A 272 -5.61 13.42 -13.08
CA TYR A 272 -6.62 13.96 -12.18
C TYR A 272 -6.21 13.90 -10.69
N GLY A 273 -6.38 15.00 -9.96
CA GLY A 273 -6.21 15.03 -8.49
C GLY A 273 -5.19 16.04 -8.02
N GLY A 274 -4.84 15.94 -6.73
CA GLY A 274 -4.14 16.99 -5.96
C GLY A 274 -2.69 17.29 -6.36
N GLY A 275 -2.17 16.65 -7.40
CA GLY A 275 -0.81 16.85 -7.90
C GLY A 275 0.25 16.01 -7.22
N ILE A 276 1.48 16.22 -7.70
CA ILE A 276 2.69 15.55 -7.24
C ILE A 276 3.62 16.60 -6.65
N LYS A 277 4.04 16.38 -5.40
CA LYS A 277 5.07 17.17 -4.74
C LYS A 277 6.26 16.27 -4.40
N ILE A 278 7.43 16.62 -4.91
CA ILE A 278 8.69 15.93 -4.60
C ILE A 278 9.70 16.93 -4.04
N GLY A 279 10.33 16.61 -2.92
CA GLY A 279 11.38 17.46 -2.34
C GLY A 279 12.61 17.51 -3.24
N SER A 280 13.17 16.34 -3.59
CA SER A 280 14.32 16.24 -4.49
C SER A 280 14.30 14.99 -5.36
N VAL A 281 14.84 15.09 -6.57
CA VAL A 281 15.09 13.96 -7.48
C VAL A 281 16.53 14.02 -7.95
N SER A 282 17.30 12.95 -7.70
CA SER A 282 18.72 12.93 -8.03
C SER A 282 19.03 12.29 -9.39
N GLY A 283 18.16 11.42 -9.90
CA GLY A 283 18.29 10.82 -11.22
C GLY A 283 17.38 11.46 -12.27
N ALA A 284 17.39 10.89 -13.49
CA ALA A 284 16.54 11.36 -14.58
C ALA A 284 15.05 11.23 -14.23
N MET A 285 14.26 12.22 -14.64
CA MET A 285 12.85 12.34 -14.32
C MET A 285 12.01 12.40 -15.60
N ASN A 286 11.15 11.40 -15.77
CA ASN A 286 10.17 11.33 -16.85
C ASN A 286 8.77 11.53 -16.28
N VAL A 287 8.03 12.49 -16.84
CA VAL A 287 6.73 12.93 -16.32
C VAL A 287 5.69 12.94 -17.43
N ASN A 288 4.57 12.30 -17.18
CA ASN A 288 3.37 12.38 -18.01
C ASN A 288 2.16 12.72 -17.15
N THR A 289 1.62 13.93 -17.30
CA THR A 289 0.53 14.43 -16.45
C THR A 289 -0.65 14.98 -17.24
N GLN A 290 -1.85 14.73 -16.70
CA GLN A 290 -3.11 15.23 -17.26
C GLN A 290 -4.04 15.73 -16.13
N TYR A 291 -4.57 16.95 -16.24
CA TYR A 291 -5.47 17.55 -15.25
C TYR A 291 -4.89 17.61 -13.83
N THR A 292 -3.59 17.89 -13.75
CA THR A 292 -2.86 17.88 -12.48
C THR A 292 -1.52 18.61 -12.58
N SER A 293 -0.89 18.88 -11.44
CA SER A 293 0.34 19.69 -11.36
C SER A 293 1.49 18.92 -10.74
N VAL A 294 2.70 19.22 -11.20
CA VAL A 294 3.95 18.70 -10.64
C VAL A 294 4.73 19.85 -10.00
N LYS A 295 5.21 19.60 -8.79
CA LYS A 295 6.15 20.46 -8.07
C LYS A 295 7.36 19.65 -7.61
N VAL A 296 8.56 20.06 -8.01
CA VAL A 296 9.83 19.50 -7.54
C VAL A 296 10.68 20.62 -6.95
N GLY A 297 11.24 20.40 -5.76
CA GLY A 297 12.18 21.34 -5.16
C GLY A 297 13.50 21.39 -5.93
N SER A 298 14.30 20.32 -5.86
CA SER A 298 15.58 20.24 -6.56
C SER A 298 15.65 19.02 -7.49
N LEU A 299 16.10 19.24 -8.72
CA LEU A 299 16.29 18.20 -9.73
C LEU A 299 17.77 18.16 -10.15
N ARG A 300 18.44 17.03 -9.89
CA ARG A 300 19.84 16.78 -10.28
C ARG A 300 19.99 15.85 -11.48
N GLY A 301 18.88 15.41 -12.07
CA GLY A 301 18.86 14.63 -13.31
C GLY A 301 18.25 15.40 -14.47
N ASN A 302 18.30 14.80 -15.65
CA ASN A 302 17.61 15.35 -16.82
C ASN A 302 16.09 15.28 -16.64
N LEU A 303 15.37 16.25 -17.21
CA LEU A 303 13.91 16.30 -17.21
C LEU A 303 13.35 15.99 -18.60
N THR A 304 12.37 15.11 -18.65
CA THR A 304 11.43 15.00 -19.77
C THR A 304 10.01 15.06 -19.23
N SER A 305 9.23 16.06 -19.64
CA SER A 305 7.86 16.27 -19.15
C SER A 305 6.88 16.50 -20.27
N ARG A 306 5.79 15.73 -20.26
CA ARG A 306 4.63 15.90 -21.15
C ARG A 306 3.41 16.18 -20.27
N ALA A 307 2.87 17.38 -20.36
CA ALA A 307 1.86 17.86 -19.43
C ALA A 307 0.67 18.47 -20.16
N GLN A 308 -0.53 18.11 -19.72
CA GLN A 308 -1.79 18.63 -20.24
C GLN A 308 -2.68 19.12 -19.09
N TYR A 309 -3.20 20.34 -19.21
CA TYR A 309 -4.14 20.92 -18.23
C TYR A 309 -3.58 20.94 -16.81
N GLY A 310 -2.55 21.75 -16.56
CA GLY A 310 -1.92 21.78 -15.26
C GLY A 310 -0.70 22.69 -15.15
N SER A 311 0.29 22.26 -14.37
CA SER A 311 1.55 22.97 -14.27
C SER A 311 2.75 22.05 -14.02
N VAL A 312 3.91 22.48 -14.48
CA VAL A 312 5.21 21.88 -14.20
C VAL A 312 6.05 22.94 -13.50
N ASN A 313 6.37 22.72 -12.23
CA ASN A 313 7.13 23.65 -11.41
C ASN A 313 8.37 22.95 -10.87
N ILE A 314 9.55 23.33 -11.34
CA ILE A 314 10.83 22.86 -10.81
C ILE A 314 11.53 24.06 -10.21
N ASP A 315 11.78 24.06 -8.90
CA ASP A 315 12.30 25.23 -8.20
C ASP A 315 13.81 25.43 -8.47
N ASP A 316 14.59 24.36 -8.59
CA ASP A 316 16.03 24.38 -8.84
C ASP A 316 16.50 23.18 -9.69
N ILE A 317 17.06 23.45 -10.87
CA ILE A 317 17.65 22.46 -11.78
C ILE A 317 19.17 22.57 -11.73
N GLU A 318 19.85 21.46 -11.41
CA GLU A 318 21.31 21.39 -11.30
C GLU A 318 21.99 21.71 -12.64
N ALA A 319 23.17 22.34 -12.58
CA ALA A 319 23.99 22.63 -13.76
C ALA A 319 24.27 21.37 -14.60
N GLY A 320 24.23 21.54 -15.92
CA GLY A 320 24.58 20.48 -16.87
C GLY A 320 23.46 19.46 -17.15
N ARG A 321 22.22 19.73 -16.72
CA ARG A 321 21.06 18.85 -16.96
C ARG A 321 20.25 19.30 -18.14
N ASP A 322 19.88 18.36 -19.00
CA ASP A 322 18.98 18.64 -20.12
C ASP A 322 17.53 18.71 -19.66
N VAL A 323 16.75 19.55 -20.33
CA VAL A 323 15.33 19.76 -20.03
C VAL A 323 14.54 19.73 -21.33
N ASP A 324 13.56 18.82 -21.41
CA ASP A 324 12.55 18.76 -22.47
C ASP A 324 11.15 18.83 -21.85
N VAL A 325 10.40 19.88 -22.16
CA VAL A 325 9.02 20.06 -21.67
C VAL A 325 8.07 20.37 -22.83
N ASP A 326 7.05 19.54 -23.01
CA ASP A 326 5.91 19.82 -23.89
C ASP A 326 4.65 19.99 -23.02
N GLY A 327 4.06 21.18 -23.07
CA GLY A 327 2.91 21.56 -22.27
C GLY A 327 1.74 22.04 -23.15
N GLN A 328 0.55 21.49 -22.93
CA GLN A 328 -0.69 22.00 -23.51
C GLN A 328 -1.63 22.46 -22.39
N TYR A 329 -2.13 23.69 -22.46
CA TYR A 329 -2.88 24.32 -21.37
C TYR A 329 -2.14 24.19 -20.03
N THR A 330 -0.82 24.41 -20.06
CA THR A 330 0.07 24.11 -18.94
C THR A 330 0.96 25.30 -18.64
N THR A 331 1.03 25.69 -17.36
CA THR A 331 2.02 26.67 -16.90
C THR A 331 3.34 25.97 -16.59
N VAL A 332 4.43 26.42 -17.19
CA VAL A 332 5.77 25.87 -16.99
C VAL A 332 6.63 26.89 -16.26
N ASN A 333 7.10 26.53 -15.07
CA ASN A 333 8.02 27.33 -14.27
C ASN A 333 9.28 26.52 -13.99
N LEU A 334 10.42 26.98 -14.50
CA LEU A 334 11.72 26.31 -14.33
C LEU A 334 12.69 27.28 -13.68
N GLY A 335 13.14 26.97 -12.47
CA GLY A 335 14.28 27.62 -11.83
C GLY A 335 15.55 26.84 -12.12
N PHE A 336 16.64 27.57 -12.37
CA PHE A 336 17.94 26.99 -12.69
C PHE A 336 18.95 27.38 -11.62
N ALA A 337 19.88 26.47 -11.30
CA ALA A 337 20.99 26.77 -10.41
C ALA A 337 21.80 27.98 -10.92
N THR A 338 22.40 28.75 -10.02
CA THR A 338 23.13 29.99 -10.40
C THR A 338 24.30 29.76 -11.35
N ASN A 339 24.91 28.57 -11.31
CA ASN A 339 25.98 28.13 -12.20
C ASN A 339 25.49 27.35 -13.43
N TYR A 340 24.17 27.31 -13.68
CA TYR A 340 23.59 26.64 -14.83
C TYR A 340 23.90 27.40 -16.12
N ASN A 341 24.43 26.69 -17.11
CA ASN A 341 24.77 27.23 -18.42
C ASN A 341 24.21 26.31 -19.51
N ALA A 342 23.37 26.84 -20.38
CA ALA A 342 22.73 26.06 -21.43
C ALA A 342 22.32 26.94 -22.62
N ASN A 343 22.22 26.31 -23.78
CA ASN A 343 21.46 26.88 -24.89
C ASN A 343 19.99 26.46 -24.74
N PHE A 344 19.06 27.35 -25.12
CA PHE A 344 17.63 27.04 -25.06
C PHE A 344 16.89 27.34 -26.34
N GLU A 345 15.77 26.64 -26.51
CA GLU A 345 14.74 26.88 -27.51
C GLU A 345 13.37 26.86 -26.81
N VAL A 346 12.63 27.96 -26.90
CA VAL A 346 11.27 28.07 -26.35
C VAL A 346 10.30 28.38 -27.48
N LYS A 347 9.30 27.51 -27.65
CA LYS A 347 8.20 27.69 -28.60
C LYS A 347 6.91 27.90 -27.83
N THR A 348 6.24 29.01 -28.10
CA THR A 348 4.95 29.35 -27.47
C THR A 348 3.88 29.59 -28.52
N SER A 349 2.68 29.05 -28.31
CA SER A 349 1.46 29.37 -29.06
C SER A 349 0.40 29.87 -28.09
N TYR A 350 -0.13 31.09 -28.28
CA TYR A 350 -1.07 31.73 -27.34
C TYR A 350 -0.55 31.77 -25.89
N ALA A 351 0.76 31.89 -25.72
CA ALA A 351 1.42 31.90 -24.43
C ALA A 351 2.52 32.97 -24.39
N GLY A 352 2.88 33.38 -23.17
CA GLY A 352 3.99 34.29 -22.92
C GLY A 352 5.22 33.56 -22.41
N PHE A 353 6.40 34.04 -22.79
CA PHE A 353 7.68 33.63 -22.20
C PHE A 353 8.26 34.77 -21.37
N LYS A 354 8.54 34.51 -20.09
CA LYS A 354 9.21 35.41 -19.16
C LYS A 354 10.49 34.77 -18.68
N TYR A 355 11.51 35.58 -18.43
CA TYR A 355 12.81 35.07 -17.99
C TYR A 355 13.52 36.07 -17.06
N GLY A 356 14.35 35.53 -16.16
CA GLY A 356 15.21 36.31 -15.26
C GLY A 356 16.44 36.92 -15.95
N THR A 357 17.21 37.70 -15.20
CA THR A 357 18.37 38.46 -15.70
C THR A 357 19.53 37.59 -16.21
N ASN A 358 19.58 36.31 -15.80
CA ASN A 358 20.60 35.35 -16.25
C ASN A 358 20.27 34.72 -17.62
N VAL A 359 19.23 35.19 -18.30
CA VAL A 359 18.78 34.65 -19.59
C VAL A 359 18.89 35.74 -20.65
N THR A 360 19.61 35.42 -21.73
CA THR A 360 19.65 36.25 -22.94
C THR A 360 18.83 35.57 -24.01
N ALA A 361 17.69 36.18 -24.39
CA ALA A 361 16.76 35.62 -25.37
C ALA A 361 16.68 36.49 -26.62
N LYS A 362 16.69 35.85 -27.79
CA LYS A 362 16.35 36.46 -29.07
C LYS A 362 15.05 35.84 -29.58
N ARG A 363 14.07 36.67 -29.94
CA ARG A 363 12.88 36.21 -30.65
C ARG A 363 13.25 35.93 -32.11
N GLU A 364 12.86 34.77 -32.60
CA GLU A 364 13.07 34.37 -34.00
C GLU A 364 11.83 34.70 -34.83
N GLY A 365 12.03 35.45 -35.91
CA GLY A 365 10.99 35.78 -36.88
C GLY A 365 9.96 36.83 -36.41
N GLY A 366 9.58 37.70 -37.36
CA GLY A 366 8.60 38.77 -37.18
C GLY A 366 9.24 40.14 -36.93
N ASP A 367 8.75 41.18 -37.61
CA ASP A 367 8.96 42.56 -37.16
C ASP A 367 8.44 42.69 -35.73
N ASP A 368 9.09 43.51 -34.89
CA ASP A 368 8.68 43.80 -33.51
C ASP A 368 7.21 44.30 -33.41
N ARG A 369 6.61 44.68 -34.54
CA ARG A 369 5.23 45.16 -34.69
C ARG A 369 4.19 44.08 -35.02
N SER A 370 4.60 42.82 -35.28
CA SER A 370 3.69 41.76 -35.72
C SER A 370 3.10 40.95 -34.55
N TYR A 371 1.77 40.97 -34.45
CA TYR A 371 0.96 40.28 -33.43
C TYR A 371 0.82 38.78 -33.77
N SER A 372 1.94 38.05 -33.81
CA SER A 372 1.91 36.58 -33.97
C SER A 372 1.55 35.90 -32.65
N GLN A 373 0.60 34.97 -32.72
CA GLN A 373 0.20 34.09 -31.62
C GLN A 373 1.27 33.03 -31.35
N ASP A 374 2.03 32.67 -32.39
CA ASP A 374 3.20 31.79 -32.30
C ASP A 374 4.48 32.62 -32.17
N LYS A 375 5.31 32.25 -31.19
CA LYS A 375 6.59 32.92 -30.92
C LYS A 375 7.64 31.87 -30.62
N ASN A 376 8.77 32.00 -31.30
CA ASN A 376 9.95 31.18 -31.09
C ASN A 376 11.04 32.05 -30.48
N TYR A 377 11.72 31.51 -29.49
CA TYR A 377 12.85 32.16 -28.83
C TYR A 377 14.02 31.18 -28.81
N SER A 378 15.19 31.69 -29.16
CA SER A 378 16.45 31.00 -28.94
C SER A 378 17.36 31.89 -28.10
N GLY A 379 18.29 31.26 -27.38
CA GLY A 379 19.16 32.02 -26.53
C GLY A 379 19.95 31.16 -25.57
N GLN A 380 20.43 31.81 -24.52
CA GLN A 380 21.34 31.23 -23.56
C GLN A 380 20.86 31.51 -22.13
N ILE A 381 21.00 30.51 -21.26
CA ILE A 381 20.99 30.66 -19.81
C ILE A 381 22.46 30.72 -19.38
N GLY A 382 22.82 31.71 -18.57
CA GLY A 382 24.21 31.99 -18.22
C GLY A 382 25.02 32.33 -19.47
N LYS A 383 26.16 31.65 -19.64
CA LYS A 383 27.09 31.85 -20.75
C LYS A 383 26.79 30.95 -21.97
N GLY A 384 25.70 30.19 -21.93
CA GLY A 384 25.46 29.09 -22.87
C GLY A 384 26.38 27.88 -22.59
N GLY A 385 26.10 26.75 -23.23
CA GLY A 385 26.87 25.53 -22.98
C GLY A 385 26.30 24.29 -23.66
N ASN A 386 26.81 23.12 -23.27
CA ASN A 386 26.43 21.84 -23.86
C ASN A 386 25.03 21.37 -23.43
N ALA A 387 24.56 21.77 -22.25
CA ALA A 387 23.21 21.45 -21.80
C ALA A 387 22.17 22.13 -22.70
N ARG A 388 21.04 21.45 -22.90
CA ARG A 388 19.95 21.92 -23.76
C ARG A 388 18.64 22.01 -22.99
N VAL A 389 17.99 23.17 -23.13
CA VAL A 389 16.63 23.40 -22.61
C VAL A 389 15.67 23.60 -23.78
N VAL A 390 14.73 22.69 -23.97
CA VAL A 390 13.67 22.78 -24.99
C VAL A 390 12.33 22.83 -24.27
N VAL A 391 11.56 23.90 -24.54
CA VAL A 391 10.22 24.05 -23.98
C VAL A 391 9.24 24.42 -25.07
N LYS A 392 8.19 23.62 -25.22
CA LYS A 392 7.06 23.91 -26.10
C LYS A 392 5.81 24.06 -25.24
N VAL A 393 5.13 25.20 -25.34
CA VAL A 393 3.89 25.44 -24.62
C VAL A 393 2.81 26.00 -25.53
N GLN A 394 1.63 25.38 -25.50
CA GLN A 394 0.42 25.89 -26.12
C GLN A 394 -0.54 26.31 -25.00
N TYR A 395 -0.91 27.59 -24.98
CA TYR A 395 -1.74 28.24 -23.95
C TYR A 395 -1.07 28.30 -22.56
N ASN A 396 -1.37 29.37 -21.80
CA ASN A 396 -0.74 29.77 -20.52
C ASN A 396 0.63 30.44 -20.66
N SER A 397 1.66 29.97 -19.95
CA SER A 397 2.93 30.69 -19.84
C SER A 397 4.13 29.81 -19.53
N VAL A 398 5.30 30.28 -19.94
CA VAL A 398 6.62 29.75 -19.60
C VAL A 398 7.37 30.82 -18.80
N THR A 399 7.94 30.43 -17.66
CA THR A 399 8.83 31.29 -16.88
C THR A 399 10.13 30.56 -16.58
N PHE A 400 11.26 31.15 -16.98
CA PHE A 400 12.58 30.77 -16.49
C PHE A 400 12.94 31.70 -15.33
N LYS A 401 13.26 31.15 -14.16
CA LYS A 401 13.55 31.89 -12.93
C LYS A 401 15.03 31.89 -12.62
#